data_AF-A0A2Z5YXG9-F1
#
_entry.id   AF-A0A2Z5YXG9-F1
#
_cell.length_a   1.000
_cell.length_b   1.000
_cell.length_c   1.000
_cell.angle_alpha   90.00
_cell.angle_beta   90.00
_cell.angle_gamma   90.00
#
_symmetry.space_group_name_H-M   'P 1'
#
loop_
_entity.id
_entity.type
_entity.pdbx_description
1 polymer ?
#
loop_
_entity_poly.entity_id
_entity_poly.type
_entity_poly.pdbx_seq_one_letter_code
_entity_poly.pdbx_strand_id
1 'polypeptide(L)'
;MNAVGSFHPAIARRCRADGHLKAQLDALGGEAGLLIWHEQRAWASITFSGTRHRLEYAFEGGDAVERGRAMLDALPEHEFRIPGQLVADAAVIERREELEGPARLEAAIEVLLLEEN
;
A
#
# COMPACT_ATOMS: atom_id res chain seq x y z
N MET A 1 -2.75 15.86 -17.32
CA MET A 1 -2.34 14.55 -17.87
C MET A 1 -1.96 13.68 -16.69
N ASN A 2 -2.89 12.89 -16.18
CA ASN A 2 -2.61 11.97 -15.06
C ASN A 2 -1.98 10.72 -15.67
N ALA A 3 -0.73 10.43 -15.32
CA ALA A 3 -0.09 9.18 -15.72
C ALA A 3 -0.92 8.02 -15.16
N VAL A 4 -1.56 7.27 -16.04
CA VAL A 4 -2.18 5.97 -15.73
C VAL A 4 -1.08 5.13 -15.07
N GLY A 5 -1.40 4.56 -13.91
CA GLY A 5 -0.50 3.78 -13.07
C GLY A 5 0.40 2.90 -13.90
N SER A 6 1.67 3.28 -13.99
CA SER A 6 2.71 2.34 -14.36
C SER A 6 3.24 1.84 -13.03
N PHE A 7 3.08 0.55 -12.75
CA PHE A 7 3.90 -0.11 -11.74
C PHE A 7 5.34 0.24 -12.03
N HIS A 8 6.08 0.66 -10.99
CA HIS A 8 7.50 0.84 -11.16
C HIS A 8 8.09 -0.50 -11.59
N PRO A 9 9.00 -0.54 -12.59
CA PRO A 9 9.56 -1.79 -13.06
C PRO A 9 10.05 -2.55 -11.83
N ALA A 10 9.54 -3.78 -11.65
CA ALA A 10 9.75 -4.63 -10.49
C ALA A 10 11.22 -5.08 -10.41
N ILE A 11 12.13 -4.14 -10.24
CA ILE A 11 13.44 -4.42 -9.68
C ILE A 11 13.14 -4.58 -8.21
N ALA A 12 13.01 -5.83 -7.74
CA ALA A 12 12.72 -6.19 -6.36
C ALA A 12 13.82 -5.67 -5.41
N ARG A 13 13.83 -4.36 -5.18
CA ARG A 13 14.60 -3.72 -4.14
C ARG A 13 13.65 -3.59 -2.97
N ARG A 14 14.01 -4.18 -1.84
CA ARG A 14 13.32 -3.90 -0.57
C ARG A 14 13.33 -2.40 -0.35
N CYS A 15 12.16 -1.78 -0.40
CA CYS A 15 12.00 -0.41 0.04
C CYS A 15 11.86 -0.41 1.56
N ARG A 16 12.71 0.36 2.25
CA ARG A 16 12.53 0.66 3.67
C ARG A 16 11.55 1.81 3.81
N ALA A 17 10.25 1.48 3.76
CA ALA A 17 9.25 2.36 4.35
C ALA A 17 9.33 2.16 5.87
N ASP A 18 10.26 2.83 6.54
CA ASP A 18 10.35 2.75 8.00
C ASP A 18 9.16 3.50 8.60
N GLY A 19 8.27 2.81 9.33
CA GLY A 19 7.16 3.46 10.03
C GLY A 19 5.97 2.56 10.37
N HIS A 20 5.11 3.07 11.25
CA HIS A 20 3.90 2.39 11.74
C HIS A 20 2.90 2.03 10.63
N LEU A 21 2.80 2.84 9.56
CA LEU A 21 1.92 2.55 8.43
C LEU A 21 2.32 1.25 7.72
N LYS A 22 3.61 1.05 7.42
CA LYS A 22 4.08 -0.18 6.79
C LYS A 22 3.79 -1.38 7.69
N ALA A 23 4.05 -1.26 9.00
CA ALA A 23 3.79 -2.34 9.95
C ALA A 23 2.30 -2.75 10.01
N GLN A 24 1.39 -1.78 9.98
CA GLN A 24 -0.06 -2.04 9.92
C GLN A 24 -0.46 -2.74 8.61
N LEU A 25 0.07 -2.29 7.48
CA LEU A 25 -0.19 -2.90 6.16
C LEU A 25 0.37 -4.33 6.06
N ASP A 26 1.59 -4.54 6.55
CA ASP A 26 2.20 -5.88 6.61
C ASP A 26 1.37 -6.81 7.50
N ALA A 27 0.93 -6.33 8.67
CA ALA A 27 0.08 -7.11 9.57
C ALA A 27 -1.26 -7.47 8.93
N LEU A 28 -1.87 -6.54 8.19
CA LEU A 28 -3.12 -6.78 7.45
C LEU A 28 -2.94 -7.86 6.37
N GLY A 29 -1.80 -7.87 5.67
CA GLY A 29 -1.43 -8.90 4.70
C GLY A 29 -0.76 -10.15 5.28
N GLY A 30 -0.66 -10.26 6.60
CA GLY A 30 0.00 -11.38 7.28
C GLY A 30 1.46 -11.58 6.87
N GLU A 31 2.19 -10.47 6.63
CA GLU A 31 3.60 -10.40 6.22
C GLU A 31 3.93 -11.13 4.89
N ALA A 32 2.92 -11.46 4.09
CA ALA A 32 3.10 -12.24 2.87
C ALA A 32 3.53 -11.41 1.65
N GLY A 33 3.43 -10.08 1.74
CA GLY A 33 3.77 -9.15 0.67
C GLY A 33 5.20 -8.61 0.78
N LEU A 34 5.84 -8.44 -0.37
CA LEU A 34 7.08 -7.68 -0.49
C LEU A 34 6.76 -6.24 -0.92
N LEU A 35 7.11 -5.27 -0.09
CA LEU A 35 7.07 -3.86 -0.48
C LEU A 35 8.18 -3.56 -1.49
N ILE A 36 7.80 -3.30 -2.74
CA ILE A 36 8.72 -3.06 -3.86
C ILE A 36 8.93 -1.57 -4.16
N TRP A 37 7.95 -0.72 -3.81
CA TRP A 37 8.08 0.72 -3.96
C TRP A 37 7.26 1.49 -2.91
N HIS A 38 7.78 2.63 -2.47
CA HIS A 38 7.09 3.57 -1.58
C HIS A 38 7.51 5.00 -1.89
N GLU A 39 6.54 5.84 -2.23
CA GLU A 39 6.70 7.29 -2.31
C GLU A 39 5.81 8.02 -1.32
N GLN A 40 6.25 9.22 -0.95
CA GLN A 40 5.54 10.14 -0.07
C GLN A 40 5.46 11.50 -0.74
N ARG A 41 4.28 12.11 -0.70
CA ARG A 41 4.07 13.48 -1.17
C ARG A 41 3.33 14.26 -0.11
N ALA A 42 3.84 15.45 0.23
CA ALA A 42 3.17 16.36 1.12
C ALA A 42 1.75 16.67 0.59
N TRP A 43 0.78 16.68 1.48
CA TRP A 43 -0.60 16.98 1.19
C TRP A 43 -1.11 17.99 2.20
N ALA A 44 -1.84 19.01 1.73
CA ALA A 44 -2.49 19.96 2.61
C ALA A 44 -3.83 20.40 2.02
N SER A 45 -4.76 20.70 2.90
CA SER A 45 -6.04 21.33 2.63
C SER A 45 -6.18 22.58 3.49
N ILE A 46 -7.35 23.21 3.48
CA ILE A 46 -7.62 24.42 4.28
C ILE A 46 -7.49 24.14 5.79
N THR A 47 -7.90 22.95 6.25
CA THR A 47 -8.01 22.63 7.68
C THR A 47 -7.10 21.49 8.14
N PHE A 48 -6.44 20.80 7.22
CA PHE A 48 -5.61 19.64 7.52
C PHE A 48 -4.32 19.63 6.71
N SER A 49 -3.23 19.22 7.32
CA SER A 49 -1.97 18.86 6.68
C SER A 49 -1.69 17.37 6.86
N GLY A 50 -0.84 16.83 6.00
CA GLY A 50 -0.58 15.41 5.98
C GLY A 50 0.38 14.98 4.89
N THR A 51 0.44 13.68 4.70
CA THR A 51 1.25 13.04 3.65
C THR A 51 0.41 11.99 2.94
N ARG A 52 0.45 12.03 1.61
CA ARG A 52 -0.10 10.97 0.75
C ARG A 52 1.01 9.97 0.47
N HIS A 53 0.78 8.72 0.86
CA HIS A 53 1.70 7.61 0.67
C HIS A 53 1.18 6.73 -0.44
N ARG A 54 2.03 6.45 -1.44
CA ARG A 54 1.74 5.44 -2.45
C ARG A 54 2.71 4.29 -2.28
N LEU A 55 2.18 3.09 -2.11
CA LEU A 55 2.94 1.87 -1.89
C LEU A 55 2.62 0.85 -2.97
N GLU A 56 3.62 0.15 -3.45
CA GLU A 56 3.47 -0.98 -4.37
C GLU A 56 3.97 -2.26 -3.70
N TYR A 57 3.12 -3.28 -3.67
CA TYR A 57 3.41 -4.60 -3.12
C TYR A 57 3.44 -5.66 -4.22
N ALA A 58 4.33 -6.64 -4.06
CA ALA A 58 4.34 -7.87 -4.84
C ALA A 58 4.13 -9.07 -3.91
N PHE A 59 3.26 -9.99 -4.32
CA PHE A 59 2.97 -11.25 -3.63
C PHE A 59 3.26 -12.39 -4.60
N GLU A 60 4.03 -13.37 -4.16
CA GLU A 60 4.46 -14.50 -5.00
C GLU A 60 4.18 -15.83 -4.29
N GLY A 61 3.55 -16.76 -5.00
CA GLY A 61 3.06 -18.02 -4.47
C GLY A 61 1.58 -17.96 -4.05
N GLY A 62 0.89 -19.10 -4.13
CA GLY A 62 -0.58 -19.16 -3.94
C GLY A 62 -1.04 -18.59 -2.60
N ASP A 63 -0.42 -18.99 -1.48
CA ASP A 63 -0.78 -18.48 -0.15
C ASP A 63 -0.56 -16.96 -0.02
N ALA A 64 0.55 -16.44 -0.54
CA ALA A 64 0.84 -15.01 -0.51
C ALA A 64 -0.16 -14.21 -1.35
N VAL A 65 -0.56 -14.74 -2.51
CA VAL A 65 -1.55 -14.12 -3.39
C VAL A 65 -2.95 -14.11 -2.76
N GLU A 66 -3.37 -15.18 -2.09
CA GLU A 66 -4.65 -15.20 -1.34
C GLU A 66 -4.65 -14.17 -0.21
N ARG A 67 -3.58 -14.12 0.59
CA ARG A 67 -3.42 -13.12 1.66
C ARG A 67 -3.38 -11.70 1.12
N GLY A 68 -2.70 -11.50 -0.02
CA GLY A 68 -2.66 -10.23 -0.72
C GLY A 68 -4.05 -9.78 -1.16
N ARG A 69 -4.87 -10.66 -1.76
CA ARG A 69 -6.27 -10.34 -2.07
C ARG A 69 -7.07 -9.95 -0.83
N ALA A 70 -7.00 -10.76 0.23
CA ALA A 70 -7.69 -10.47 1.48
C ALA A 70 -7.28 -9.12 2.08
N MET A 71 -5.98 -8.78 2.01
CA MET A 71 -5.47 -7.47 2.40
C MET A 71 -6.09 -6.34 1.57
N LEU A 72 -6.13 -6.48 0.24
CA LEU A 72 -6.67 -5.46 -0.66
C LEU A 72 -8.19 -5.27 -0.46
N ASP A 73 -8.92 -6.35 -0.23
CA ASP A 73 -10.36 -6.31 0.02
C ASP A 73 -10.66 -5.64 1.38
N ALA A 74 -9.84 -5.90 2.40
CA ALA A 74 -10.00 -5.32 3.72
C ALA A 74 -9.51 -3.86 3.82
N LEU A 75 -8.57 -3.44 2.96
CA LEU A 75 -7.88 -2.15 3.05
C LEU A 75 -8.80 -0.93 3.16
N PRO A 76 -9.86 -0.78 2.34
CA PRO A 76 -10.69 0.43 2.37
C PRO A 76 -11.51 0.60 3.64
N GLU A 77 -11.81 -0.52 4.33
CA GLU A 77 -12.59 -0.54 5.57
C GLU A 77 -11.70 -0.73 6.80
N HIS A 78 -10.38 -0.84 6.62
CA HIS A 78 -9.45 -1.15 7.70
C HIS A 78 -9.23 0.05 8.62
N GLU A 79 -9.48 -0.14 9.91
CA GLU A 79 -9.17 0.85 10.93
C GLU A 79 -7.68 0.80 11.33
N PHE A 80 -6.91 1.71 10.78
CA PHE A 80 -5.50 1.90 11.14
C PHE A 80 -5.35 2.53 12.53
N ARG A 81 -4.42 1.99 13.33
CA ARG A 81 -4.02 2.58 14.61
C ARG A 81 -2.55 3.00 14.55
N ILE A 82 -2.31 4.27 14.24
CA ILE A 82 -0.97 4.86 14.14
C ILE A 82 -0.84 5.96 15.21
N PRO A 83 0.11 5.85 16.16
CA PRO A 83 0.31 6.88 17.17
C PRO A 83 0.66 8.24 16.54
N GLY A 84 -0.01 9.31 16.94
CA GLY A 84 0.30 10.68 16.48
C GLY A 84 -0.24 11.04 15.10
N GLN A 85 -0.97 10.13 14.43
CA GLN A 85 -1.41 10.30 13.04
C GLN A 85 -2.77 9.66 12.81
N LEU A 86 -3.58 10.26 11.93
CA LEU A 86 -4.88 9.73 11.53
C LEU A 86 -4.85 9.30 10.07
N VAL A 87 -5.46 8.15 9.75
CA VAL A 87 -5.66 7.75 8.36
C VAL A 87 -6.99 8.34 7.88
N ALA A 88 -6.92 9.27 6.94
CA ALA A 88 -8.11 9.89 6.36
C ALA A 88 -8.70 9.10 5.20
N ASP A 89 -7.85 8.40 4.45
CA ASP A 89 -8.25 7.61 3.29
C ASP A 89 -7.25 6.49 3.05
N ALA A 90 -7.73 5.33 2.62
CA ALA A 90 -6.92 4.20 2.22
C ALA A 90 -7.62 3.47 1.06
N ALA A 91 -6.95 3.38 -0.08
CA ALA A 91 -7.57 2.87 -1.30
C ALA A 91 -6.62 1.99 -2.11
N VAL A 92 -7.19 0.98 -2.77
CA VAL A 92 -6.51 0.22 -3.82
C VAL A 92 -6.59 1.02 -5.11
N ILE A 93 -5.44 1.34 -5.68
CA ILE A 93 -5.33 2.13 -6.92
C ILE A 93 -5.24 1.22 -8.14
N GLU A 94 -4.48 0.14 -8.03
CA GLU A 94 -4.29 -0.81 -9.12
C GLU A 94 -4.02 -2.21 -8.55
N ARG A 95 -4.52 -3.24 -9.23
CA ARG A 95 -4.19 -4.65 -8.94
C ARG A 95 -3.92 -5.38 -10.25
N ARG A 96 -2.90 -6.23 -10.26
CA ARG A 96 -2.50 -7.04 -11.41
C ARG A 96 -2.20 -8.46 -10.95
N GLU A 97 -2.95 -9.41 -11.48
CA GLU A 97 -2.78 -10.84 -11.19
C GLU A 97 -2.23 -11.55 -12.43
N GLU A 98 -1.20 -12.37 -12.23
CA GLU A 98 -0.69 -13.27 -13.27
C GLU A 98 -1.60 -14.51 -13.36
N LEU A 99 -2.10 -14.79 -14.56
CA LEU A 99 -3.02 -15.90 -14.81
C LEU A 99 -2.35 -17.05 -15.54
N GLU A 100 -1.24 -16.79 -16.24
CA GLU A 100 -0.53 -17.76 -17.07
C GLU A 100 0.91 -17.94 -16.55
N GLY A 101 1.04 -18.30 -15.27
CA GLY A 101 2.35 -18.48 -14.65
C GLY A 101 2.27 -18.88 -13.18
N PRO A 102 3.41 -18.86 -12.47
CA PRO A 102 3.42 -18.95 -11.01
C PRO A 102 2.50 -17.87 -10.43
N ALA A 103 1.70 -18.24 -9.44
CA ALA A 103 0.74 -17.32 -8.81
C ALA A 103 1.46 -16.06 -8.34
N ARG A 104 1.07 -14.91 -8.90
CA ARG A 104 1.66 -13.62 -8.59
C ARG A 104 0.61 -12.51 -8.61
N LEU A 105 0.69 -11.61 -7.64
CA LEU A 105 -0.18 -10.45 -7.51
C LEU A 105 0.70 -9.21 -7.26
N GLU A 106 0.52 -8.18 -8.07
CA GLU A 106 1.05 -6.83 -7.81
C GLU A 106 -0.10 -5.90 -7.45
N ALA A 107 0.10 -5.04 -6.47
CA ALA A 107 -0.90 -4.09 -6.04
C ALA A 107 -0.29 -2.73 -5.73
N ALA A 108 -0.93 -1.67 -6.23
CA ALA A 108 -0.63 -0.31 -5.86
C ALA A 108 -1.75 0.20 -4.94
N ILE A 109 -1.37 0.72 -3.79
CA ILE A 109 -2.28 1.27 -2.80
C ILE A 109 -1.87 2.70 -2.46
N GLU A 110 -2.83 3.50 -2.05
CA GLU A 110 -2.61 4.86 -1.60
C GLU A 110 -3.26 5.07 -0.23
N VAL A 111 -2.53 5.74 0.66
CA VAL A 111 -2.98 6.04 2.02
C VAL A 111 -2.71 7.51 2.31
N LEU A 112 -3.73 8.23 2.78
CA LEU A 112 -3.61 9.61 3.24
C LEU A 112 -3.49 9.64 4.76
N LEU A 113 -2.30 10.00 5.25
CA LEU A 113 -2.06 10.26 6.66
C LEU A 113 -2.23 11.75 6.94
N LEU A 114 -2.96 12.09 7.99
CA LEU A 114 -3.07 13.43 8.54
C LEU A 114 -2.18 13.56 9.78
N GLU A 115 -1.64 14.76 9.96
CA GLU A 115 -0.93 15.17 11.16
C GLU A 115 -1.95 15.54 12.25
N GLU A 116 -1.73 15.10 13.49
CA GLU A 116 -2.47 15.65 14.63
C GLU A 116 -1.92 17.05 14.93
N ASN A 117 -2.81 18.04 14.99
CA ASN A 117 -2.49 19.45 15.27
C ASN A 117 -2.95 19.85 16.68
#